data_AF-A0A484K5M4-F1
#
_entry.id   AF-A0A484K5M4-F1
#
_cell.length_a   1.000
_cell.length_b   1.000
_cell.length_c   1.000
_cell.angle_alpha   90.00
_cell.angle_beta   90.00
_cell.angle_gamma   90.00
#
_symmetry.space_group_name_H-M   'P 1'
#
loop_
_entity.id
_entity.type
_entity.pdbx_description
1 polymer ?
#
loop_
_entity_poly.entity_id
_entity_poly.type
_entity_poly.pdbx_seq_one_letter_code
_entity_poly.pdbx_strand_id
1 'polypeptide(L)'
;MQLPPHEPEVVKRAVNHFLQKNEGDIMVIDVCSVAADFHARYKAKERTYFYRILSGSEPLSTFEKDRAWHVPEELDLLSMQQACRILAGHHDFSSFRAAACQAKSPVRTLDELSVTEVVSSPYFPSTSERKPSGAVMNGLPDTLNSAIPNLEGRREFGIRRRHRCLVVTARARSFLYHQVRLLVGALKAVGTGDLTVPDVQRILDAKTVTAASPMAPACGLYLGHVKYDLPPPPQTEGSEKTI
;
A
#
# COMPACT_ATOMS: atom_id res chain seq x y z
N MET A 1 -36.35 -22.41 -16.20
CA MET A 1 -36.48 -20.95 -16.07
C MET A 1 -35.28 -20.44 -15.30
N GLN A 2 -34.46 -19.58 -15.90
CA GLN A 2 -33.39 -18.90 -15.18
C GLN A 2 -34.04 -17.73 -14.43
N LEU A 3 -33.91 -17.70 -13.11
CA LEU A 3 -34.40 -16.58 -12.30
C LEU A 3 -33.69 -15.29 -12.75
N PRO A 4 -34.37 -14.14 -12.77
CA PRO A 4 -33.70 -12.88 -13.05
C PRO A 4 -32.60 -12.62 -12.01
N PRO A 5 -31.47 -12.02 -12.39
CA PRO A 5 -30.40 -11.69 -11.45
C PRO A 5 -30.95 -10.76 -10.35
N HIS A 6 -30.53 -11.01 -9.11
CA HIS A 6 -30.85 -10.13 -7.99
C HIS A 6 -30.11 -8.79 -8.12
N GLU A 7 -30.72 -7.73 -7.60
CA GLU A 7 -30.09 -6.42 -7.49
C GLU A 7 -28.76 -6.50 -6.72
N PRO A 8 -27.69 -5.82 -7.19
CA PRO A 8 -26.36 -5.91 -6.58
C PRO A 8 -26.34 -5.63 -5.07
N GLU A 9 -27.10 -4.66 -4.59
CA GLU A 9 -27.22 -4.32 -3.17
C GLU A 9 -27.90 -5.42 -2.34
N VAL A 10 -28.81 -6.19 -2.93
CA VAL A 10 -29.42 -7.35 -2.27
C VAL A 10 -28.39 -8.46 -2.13
N VAL A 11 -27.62 -8.74 -3.20
CA VAL A 11 -26.54 -9.74 -3.18
C VAL A 11 -25.49 -9.37 -2.13
N LYS A 12 -25.01 -8.12 -2.14
CA LYS A 12 -24.02 -7.62 -1.17
C LYS A 12 -24.47 -7.82 0.27
N ARG A 13 -25.69 -7.39 0.62
CA ARG A 13 -26.23 -7.54 1.98
C ARG A 13 -26.40 -8.99 2.38
N ALA A 14 -26.99 -9.82 1.51
CA ALA A 14 -27.24 -11.22 1.81
C ALA A 14 -25.93 -12.00 2.01
N VAL A 15 -24.95 -11.81 1.12
CA VAL A 15 -23.64 -12.49 1.24
C VAL A 15 -22.90 -12.03 2.49
N ASN A 16 -22.87 -10.72 2.78
CA ASN A 16 -22.24 -10.21 3.99
C ASN A 16 -22.88 -10.73 5.27
N HIS A 17 -24.20 -10.91 5.30
CA HIS A 17 -24.88 -11.53 6.43
C HIS A 17 -24.32 -12.93 6.75
N PHE A 18 -24.06 -13.75 5.72
CA PHE A 18 -23.50 -15.08 5.93
C PHE A 18 -21.99 -15.06 6.21
N LEU A 19 -21.23 -14.15 5.59
CA LEU A 19 -19.78 -14.05 5.80
C LEU A 19 -19.43 -13.53 7.21
N GLN A 20 -20.25 -12.63 7.77
CA GLN A 20 -20.02 -12.05 9.09
C GLN A 20 -20.56 -12.95 10.22
N LYS A 21 -21.30 -14.01 9.89
CA LYS A 21 -21.72 -15.00 10.86
C LYS A 21 -20.48 -15.72 11.40
N ASN A 22 -20.41 -15.93 12.71
CA ASN A 22 -19.29 -16.58 13.40
C ASN A 22 -17.95 -15.82 13.28
N GLU A 23 -17.97 -14.49 13.40
CA GLU A 23 -16.76 -13.65 13.47
C GLU A 23 -15.87 -13.72 12.21
N GLY A 24 -16.49 -13.81 11.03
CA GLY A 24 -15.73 -13.87 9.77
C GLY A 24 -14.98 -12.57 9.44
N ASP A 25 -13.75 -12.71 8.95
CA ASP A 25 -12.84 -11.61 8.60
C ASP A 25 -12.98 -11.12 7.14
N ILE A 26 -14.05 -11.53 6.45
CA ILE A 26 -14.26 -11.25 5.02
C ILE A 26 -15.56 -10.47 4.82
N MET A 27 -15.50 -9.45 3.95
CA MET A 27 -16.66 -8.65 3.58
C MET A 27 -16.64 -8.36 2.07
N VAL A 28 -17.81 -8.48 1.44
CA VAL A 28 -18.09 -7.96 0.11
C VAL A 28 -18.31 -6.44 0.19
N ILE A 29 -17.38 -5.68 -0.38
CA ILE A 29 -17.43 -4.22 -0.38
C ILE A 29 -18.27 -3.65 -1.54
N ASP A 30 -18.38 -4.38 -2.64
CA ASP A 30 -19.07 -3.94 -3.85
C ASP A 30 -19.54 -5.14 -4.70
N VAL A 31 -20.60 -4.95 -5.47
CA VAL A 31 -21.16 -5.94 -6.40
C VAL A 31 -21.58 -5.21 -7.67
N CYS A 32 -21.20 -5.73 -8.83
CA CYS A 32 -21.65 -5.20 -10.11
C CYS A 32 -22.04 -6.34 -11.06
N SER A 33 -23.00 -6.07 -11.95
CA SER A 33 -23.34 -6.96 -13.05
C SER A 33 -22.28 -6.85 -14.14
N VAL A 34 -21.88 -7.99 -14.71
CA VAL A 34 -20.84 -8.07 -15.74
C VAL A 34 -21.31 -8.95 -16.90
N ALA A 35 -20.68 -8.81 -18.06
CA ALA A 35 -20.94 -9.67 -19.20
C ALA A 35 -20.67 -11.15 -18.86
N ALA A 36 -21.42 -12.07 -19.47
CA ALA A 36 -21.31 -13.51 -19.20
C ALA A 36 -19.92 -14.09 -19.51
N ASP A 37 -19.14 -13.44 -20.38
CA ASP A 37 -17.78 -13.81 -20.75
C ASP A 37 -16.71 -13.16 -19.84
N PHE A 38 -17.10 -12.47 -18.78
CA PHE A 38 -16.17 -11.81 -17.86
C PHE A 38 -15.33 -12.84 -17.07
N HIS A 39 -14.04 -12.53 -16.90
CA HIS A 39 -13.14 -13.35 -16.08
C HIS A 39 -12.21 -12.48 -15.24
N ALA A 40 -12.35 -12.53 -13.91
CA ALA A 40 -11.61 -11.69 -12.96
C ALA A 40 -10.08 -11.78 -13.11
N ARG A 41 -9.53 -12.96 -13.38
CA ARG A 41 -8.08 -13.10 -13.62
C ARG A 41 -7.61 -12.52 -14.96
N TYR A 42 -8.22 -12.92 -16.07
CA TYR A 42 -7.70 -12.68 -17.41
C TYR A 42 -8.10 -11.31 -18.00
N LYS A 43 -9.24 -10.75 -17.58
CA LYS A 43 -9.66 -9.40 -18.00
C LYS A 43 -9.05 -8.27 -17.14
N ALA A 44 -8.38 -8.59 -16.03
CA ALA A 44 -7.66 -7.61 -15.21
C ALA A 44 -6.52 -6.97 -16.01
N LYS A 45 -6.53 -5.64 -16.09
CA LYS A 45 -5.54 -4.83 -16.81
C LYS A 45 -4.36 -4.46 -15.94
N GLU A 46 -4.57 -4.34 -14.64
CA GLU A 46 -3.59 -3.86 -13.68
C GLU A 46 -3.94 -4.35 -12.27
N ARG A 47 -2.91 -4.53 -11.46
CA ARG A 47 -3.00 -4.82 -10.02
C ARG A 47 -2.09 -3.86 -9.29
N THR A 48 -2.60 -3.24 -8.24
CA THR A 48 -1.86 -2.35 -7.36
C THR A 48 -1.79 -2.96 -5.97
N TYR A 49 -0.57 -3.18 -5.50
CA TYR A 49 -0.28 -3.60 -4.14
C TYR A 49 0.28 -2.44 -3.34
N PHE A 50 -0.09 -2.39 -2.07
CA PHE A 50 0.50 -1.52 -1.07
C PHE A 50 1.24 -2.36 -0.05
N TYR A 51 2.42 -1.91 0.36
CA TYR A 51 3.15 -2.52 1.46
C TYR A 51 3.41 -1.49 2.55
N ARG A 52 2.94 -1.76 3.76
CA ARG A 52 3.03 -0.84 4.89
C ARG A 52 4.20 -1.21 5.81
N ILE A 53 5.07 -0.23 6.04
CA ILE A 53 6.26 -0.32 6.90
C ILE A 53 6.12 0.72 8.01
N LEU A 54 6.32 0.32 9.26
CA LEU A 54 6.39 1.22 10.41
C LEU A 54 7.84 1.24 10.91
N SER A 55 8.50 2.38 10.79
CA SER A 55 9.90 2.58 11.19
C SER A 55 10.00 3.33 12.52
N GLY A 56 10.83 2.84 13.43
CA GLY A 56 11.13 3.49 14.70
C GLY A 56 11.42 2.53 15.85
N SER A 57 12.25 2.97 16.79
CA SER A 57 12.85 2.17 17.85
C SER A 57 11.88 1.69 18.94
N GLU A 58 10.71 2.32 19.07
CA GLU A 58 9.74 1.96 20.10
C GLU A 58 9.00 0.66 19.75
N PRO A 59 8.49 -0.09 20.73
CA PRO A 59 7.62 -1.23 20.48
C PRO A 59 6.40 -0.86 19.65
N LEU A 60 6.03 -1.76 18.72
CA LEU A 60 4.85 -1.61 17.87
C LEU A 60 3.56 -1.50 18.69
N SER A 61 2.58 -0.76 18.18
CA SER A 61 1.25 -0.69 18.80
C SER A 61 0.57 -2.06 18.74
N THR A 62 -0.21 -2.42 19.76
CA THR A 62 -1.08 -3.61 19.70
C THR A 62 -2.07 -3.52 18.54
N PHE A 63 -2.48 -2.32 18.16
CA PHE A 63 -3.28 -2.12 16.98
C PHE A 63 -2.51 -2.50 15.70
N GLU A 64 -1.19 -2.33 15.62
CA GLU A 64 -0.47 -2.42 14.34
C GLU A 64 0.26 -3.75 14.04
N LYS A 65 0.45 -4.68 14.97
CA LYS A 65 -0.58 -5.69 15.19
C LYS A 65 -0.90 -6.53 13.95
N ASP A 66 0.09 -7.12 13.28
CA ASP A 66 -0.12 -7.92 12.05
C ASP A 66 -0.69 -7.13 10.86
N ARG A 67 -0.51 -5.79 10.85
CA ARG A 67 -0.98 -4.87 9.80
C ARG A 67 0.12 -4.04 9.11
N ALA A 68 1.36 -4.24 9.52
CA ALA A 68 2.53 -3.57 8.96
C ALA A 68 3.79 -4.35 9.32
N TRP A 69 4.84 -4.18 8.52
CA TRP A 69 6.17 -4.60 8.93
C TRP A 69 6.79 -3.56 9.85
N HIS A 70 7.02 -3.91 11.11
CA HIS A 70 7.80 -3.08 12.03
C HIS A 70 9.29 -3.24 11.76
N VAL A 71 9.96 -2.12 11.53
CA VAL A 71 11.41 -1.99 11.34
C VAL A 71 11.93 -1.06 12.46
N PRO A 72 12.65 -1.58 13.45
CA PRO A 72 13.20 -0.77 14.55
C PRO A 72 14.16 0.33 14.09
N GLU A 73 14.86 0.09 12.99
CA GLU A 73 15.83 1.01 12.38
C GLU A 73 15.12 2.18 11.68
N GLU A 74 15.80 3.33 11.64
CA GLU A 74 15.42 4.45 10.78
C GLU A 74 15.66 4.08 9.31
N LEU A 75 14.74 4.50 8.44
CA LEU A 75 14.82 4.24 7.01
C LEU A 75 15.11 5.53 6.24
N ASP A 76 16.17 5.49 5.42
CA ASP A 76 16.48 6.53 4.44
C ASP A 76 15.49 6.46 3.27
N LEU A 77 14.48 7.31 3.34
CA LEU A 77 13.44 7.41 2.32
C LEU A 77 14.01 7.79 0.94
N LEU A 78 15.03 8.65 0.87
CA LEU A 78 15.57 9.12 -0.41
C LEU A 78 16.30 7.99 -1.14
N SER A 79 17.13 7.23 -0.43
CA SER A 79 17.82 6.07 -1.00
C SER A 79 16.83 5.00 -1.45
N MET A 80 15.78 4.74 -0.67
CA MET A 80 14.70 3.82 -1.09
C MET A 80 13.98 4.31 -2.35
N GLN A 81 13.70 5.61 -2.46
CA GLN A 81 13.09 6.19 -3.67
C GLN A 81 13.99 6.08 -4.89
N GLN A 82 15.31 6.25 -4.73
CA GLN A 82 16.27 6.05 -5.82
C GLN A 82 16.29 4.59 -6.27
N ALA A 83 16.29 3.63 -5.35
CA ALA A 83 16.18 2.20 -5.65
C ALA A 83 14.88 1.85 -6.39
N CYS A 84 13.75 2.45 -6.01
CA CYS A 84 12.48 2.28 -6.73
C CYS A 84 12.59 2.66 -8.21
N ARG A 85 13.31 3.75 -8.54
CA ARG A 85 13.48 4.20 -9.94
C ARG A 85 14.25 3.20 -10.80
N ILE A 86 15.23 2.49 -10.21
CA ILE A 86 15.98 1.43 -10.90
C ILE A 86 15.08 0.24 -11.22
N LEU A 87 14.27 -0.16 -10.25
CA LEU A 87 13.43 -1.37 -10.34
C LEU A 87 12.16 -1.16 -11.17
N ALA A 88 11.67 0.08 -11.29
CA ALA A 88 10.52 0.40 -12.13
C ALA A 88 10.84 0.17 -13.63
N GLY A 89 9.84 -0.22 -14.41
CA GLY A 89 9.99 -0.48 -15.85
C GLY A 89 10.04 -1.97 -16.22
N HIS A 90 10.58 -2.24 -17.40
CA HIS A 90 10.57 -3.56 -18.03
C HIS A 90 11.89 -4.29 -17.83
N HIS A 91 11.87 -5.36 -17.03
CA HIS A 91 13.08 -6.07 -16.62
C HIS A 91 12.88 -7.57 -16.54
N ASP A 92 14.00 -8.29 -16.52
CA ASP A 92 14.05 -9.67 -16.05
C ASP A 92 14.11 -9.67 -14.51
N PHE A 93 13.03 -10.09 -13.86
CA PHE A 93 12.93 -10.13 -12.41
C PHE A 93 13.30 -11.50 -11.82
N SER A 94 14.19 -12.26 -12.46
CA SER A 94 14.66 -13.56 -11.93
C SER A 94 15.25 -13.45 -10.53
N SER A 95 15.93 -12.34 -10.20
CA SER A 95 16.43 -12.11 -8.83
C SER A 95 15.33 -11.83 -7.82
N PHE A 96 14.17 -11.36 -8.28
CA PHE A 96 13.00 -11.05 -7.44
C PHE A 96 11.89 -12.09 -7.66
N ARG A 97 12.28 -13.36 -7.81
CA ARG A 97 11.39 -14.49 -8.05
C ARG A 97 11.66 -15.58 -7.03
N ALA A 98 10.62 -16.08 -6.35
CA ALA A 98 10.78 -17.27 -5.52
C ALA A 98 11.04 -18.54 -6.37
N ALA A 99 11.85 -19.47 -5.86
CA ALA A 99 12.18 -20.72 -6.55
C ALA A 99 10.94 -21.53 -6.98
N ALA A 100 9.87 -21.51 -6.18
CA ALA A 100 8.61 -22.19 -6.46
C ALA A 100 7.72 -21.50 -7.52
N CYS A 101 8.17 -20.39 -8.13
CA CYS A 101 7.35 -19.65 -9.08
C CYS A 101 7.16 -20.44 -10.39
N GLN A 102 5.91 -20.63 -10.78
CA GLN A 102 5.51 -21.40 -11.98
C GLN A 102 5.39 -20.54 -13.26
N ALA A 103 5.73 -19.25 -13.20
CA ALA A 103 5.65 -18.38 -14.37
C ALA A 103 6.63 -18.83 -15.47
N LYS A 104 6.14 -18.91 -16.73
CA LYS A 104 6.95 -19.31 -17.89
C LYS A 104 8.07 -18.32 -18.21
N SER A 105 7.86 -17.03 -17.93
CA SER A 105 8.86 -15.98 -18.12
C SER A 105 9.01 -15.15 -16.83
N PRO A 106 10.24 -14.82 -16.42
CA PRO A 106 10.53 -13.88 -15.32
C PRO A 106 10.44 -12.40 -15.75
N VAL A 107 10.26 -12.13 -17.04
CA VAL A 107 10.23 -10.76 -17.57
C VAL A 107 8.89 -10.12 -17.23
N ARG A 108 8.90 -8.98 -16.55
CA ARG A 108 7.70 -8.21 -16.20
C ARG A 108 7.93 -6.73 -16.43
N THR A 109 6.84 -5.99 -16.52
CA THR A 109 6.84 -4.52 -16.49
C THR A 109 6.19 -4.09 -15.19
N LEU A 110 6.93 -3.34 -14.37
CA LEU A 110 6.37 -2.58 -13.26
C LEU A 110 5.98 -1.20 -13.79
N ASP A 111 4.68 -0.94 -13.89
CA ASP A 111 4.14 0.36 -14.29
C ASP A 111 4.38 1.41 -13.20
N GLU A 112 4.51 0.98 -11.95
CA GLU A 112 4.93 1.80 -10.81
C GLU A 112 5.65 0.97 -9.77
N LEU A 113 6.72 1.55 -9.22
CA LEU A 113 7.24 1.22 -7.92
C LEU A 113 7.62 2.52 -7.23
N SER A 114 7.01 2.80 -6.08
CA SER A 114 7.24 4.05 -5.35
C SER A 114 7.20 3.79 -3.84
N VAL A 115 7.85 4.67 -3.06
CA VAL A 115 7.76 4.66 -1.60
C VAL A 115 7.54 6.08 -1.10
N THR A 116 6.55 6.25 -0.24
CA THR A 116 6.17 7.54 0.32
C THR A 116 5.98 7.43 1.82
N GLU A 117 6.28 8.51 2.54
CA GLU A 117 5.90 8.64 3.93
C GLU A 117 4.47 9.17 4.02
N VAL A 118 3.66 8.53 4.85
CA VAL A 118 2.26 8.89 5.09
C VAL A 118 2.03 9.11 6.58
N VAL A 119 1.01 9.88 6.91
CA VAL A 119 0.60 10.05 8.30
C VAL A 119 0.04 8.72 8.80
N SER A 120 0.63 8.18 9.87
CA SER A 120 0.09 6.98 10.53
C SER A 120 -1.20 7.35 11.26
N SER A 121 -2.35 7.09 10.64
CA SER A 121 -3.66 7.18 11.30
C SER A 121 -4.26 5.79 11.47
N PRO A 122 -4.38 5.29 12.71
CA PRO A 122 -5.10 4.03 12.97
C PRO A 122 -6.62 4.22 13.12
N TYR A 123 -7.14 5.48 13.06
CA TYR A 123 -8.49 5.96 13.43
C TYR A 123 -9.01 5.40 14.79
N PHE A 124 -9.15 6.19 15.86
CA PHE A 124 -9.96 7.41 15.98
C PHE A 124 -9.17 8.73 16.06
N PRO A 125 -9.70 9.85 15.52
CA PRO A 125 -9.09 11.17 15.60
C PRO A 125 -9.24 11.77 17.01
N SER A 126 -8.15 12.33 17.56
CA SER A 126 -8.20 13.08 18.82
C SER A 126 -8.71 14.51 18.58
N THR A 127 -9.20 15.18 19.62
CA THR A 127 -9.72 16.56 19.57
C THR A 127 -8.74 17.57 18.94
N SER A 128 -7.45 17.25 18.88
CA SER A 128 -6.41 18.03 18.23
C SER A 128 -6.51 18.04 16.70
N GLU A 129 -7.02 16.96 16.10
CA GLU A 129 -7.35 16.88 14.66
C GLU A 129 -8.68 17.58 14.31
N ARG A 130 -9.40 18.11 15.33
CA ARG A 130 -10.55 19.02 15.17
C ARG A 130 -10.17 20.50 15.17
N LYS A 131 -8.90 20.87 15.39
CA LYS A 131 -8.49 22.28 15.25
C LYS A 131 -8.43 22.62 13.76
N PRO A 132 -9.17 23.65 13.31
CA PRO A 132 -9.33 23.92 11.89
C PRO A 132 -7.99 24.28 11.28
N SER A 133 -7.81 23.87 10.03
CA SER A 133 -6.90 24.51 9.08
C SER A 133 -6.98 26.03 9.24
N GLY A 134 -6.03 26.61 9.98
CA GLY A 134 -5.82 28.04 10.05
C GLY A 134 -5.02 28.43 8.83
N ALA A 135 -5.71 28.96 7.83
CA ALA A 135 -5.14 29.61 6.67
C ALA A 135 -3.95 30.49 7.05
N VAL A 136 -2.83 30.38 6.32
CA VAL A 136 -2.03 31.54 5.93
C VAL A 136 -1.44 31.31 4.53
N MET A 137 -2.18 31.73 3.51
CA MET A 137 -1.55 32.47 2.41
C MET A 137 -1.68 33.95 2.78
N ASN A 138 -0.54 34.65 2.70
CA ASN A 138 -0.35 36.11 2.64
C ASN A 138 -0.44 36.96 3.93
N GLY A 139 0.74 37.43 4.40
CA GLY A 139 0.97 38.85 4.70
C GLY A 139 1.31 39.28 6.14
N LEU A 140 2.45 39.97 6.28
CA LEU A 140 2.95 40.88 7.35
C LEU A 140 3.66 40.29 8.60
N PRO A 141 4.54 41.07 9.27
CA PRO A 141 5.79 41.66 8.81
C PRO A 141 6.99 41.24 9.70
N ASP A 142 8.20 41.60 9.27
CA ASP A 142 9.47 41.42 9.98
C ASP A 142 9.48 42.07 11.38
N THR A 143 9.10 41.34 12.43
CA THR A 143 9.59 41.56 13.81
C THR A 143 9.06 40.45 14.73
N LEU A 144 9.76 39.32 14.79
CA LEU A 144 9.72 38.38 15.94
C LEU A 144 10.97 37.48 15.93
N ASN A 145 12.12 38.07 15.58
CA ASN A 145 13.43 37.50 15.84
C ASN A 145 13.89 37.91 17.24
N SER A 146 13.34 37.28 18.28
CA SER A 146 14.00 37.09 19.57
C SER A 146 13.10 36.28 20.49
N ALA A 147 13.63 35.19 21.05
CA ALA A 147 13.01 34.29 22.01
C ALA A 147 12.13 33.16 21.46
N ILE A 148 12.74 32.22 20.73
CA ILE A 148 12.38 30.80 20.89
C ILE A 148 13.62 30.08 21.43
N PRO A 149 13.73 29.86 22.75
CA PRO A 149 14.79 29.02 23.30
C PRO A 149 14.46 27.54 23.00
N ASN A 150 15.47 26.79 22.52
CA ASN A 150 15.57 25.33 22.47
C ASN A 150 14.31 24.54 22.87
N LEU A 151 13.52 24.11 21.89
CA LEU A 151 12.43 23.13 22.05
C LEU A 151 12.93 21.69 21.77
N GLU A 152 14.20 21.41 22.04
CA GLU A 152 14.70 20.04 22.11
C GLU A 152 14.55 19.55 23.55
N GLY A 153 13.48 18.80 23.84
CA GLY A 153 13.52 17.85 24.96
C GLY A 153 12.41 17.87 26.01
N ARG A 154 11.35 18.70 25.91
CA ARG A 154 10.20 18.55 26.83
C ARG A 154 9.22 17.48 26.32
N ARG A 155 9.45 16.24 26.76
CA ARG A 155 8.49 15.14 26.64
C ARG A 155 7.33 15.39 27.60
N GLU A 156 6.12 15.54 27.09
CA GLU A 156 4.94 15.56 27.94
C GLU A 156 4.58 14.13 28.37
N PHE A 157 4.23 13.95 29.64
CA PHE A 157 3.80 12.67 30.19
C PHE A 157 2.56 12.16 29.43
N GLY A 158 2.58 10.89 29.02
CA GLY A 158 1.47 10.25 28.31
C GLY A 158 1.50 10.37 26.78
N ILE A 159 2.47 11.08 26.18
CA ILE A 159 2.62 11.12 24.72
C ILE A 159 3.49 9.96 24.23
N ARG A 160 2.88 9.07 23.43
CA ARG A 160 3.61 7.99 22.75
C ARG A 160 4.28 8.51 21.49
N ARG A 161 5.55 8.17 21.29
CA ARG A 161 6.25 8.41 20.02
C ARG A 161 5.56 7.63 18.90
N ARG A 162 5.33 8.30 17.78
CA ARG A 162 4.75 7.68 16.58
C ARG A 162 5.87 7.12 15.71
N HIS A 163 5.67 5.90 15.22
CA HIS A 163 6.49 5.36 14.14
C HIS A 163 6.26 6.17 12.87
N ARG A 164 7.32 6.32 12.07
CA ARG A 164 7.20 6.79 10.68
C ARG A 164 6.48 5.71 9.89
N CYS A 165 5.49 6.09 9.09
CA CYS A 165 4.73 5.13 8.28
C CYS A 165 5.12 5.31 6.82
N LEU A 166 5.81 4.33 6.26
CA LEU A 166 6.16 4.29 4.84
C LEU A 166 5.22 3.32 4.12
N VAL A 167 4.77 3.72 2.94
CA VAL A 167 3.96 2.88 2.05
C VAL A 167 4.71 2.70 0.75
N VAL A 168 5.01 1.44 0.42
CA VAL A 168 5.52 1.06 -0.91
C VAL A 168 4.32 0.74 -1.81
N THR A 169 4.21 1.41 -2.94
CA THR A 169 3.20 1.12 -3.97
C THR A 169 3.86 0.37 -5.10
N ALA A 170 3.29 -0.78 -5.48
CA ALA A 170 3.73 -1.57 -6.63
C ALA A 170 2.54 -1.80 -7.57
N ARG A 171 2.66 -1.33 -8.81
CA ARG A 171 1.59 -1.42 -9.81
C ARG A 171 2.11 -2.08 -11.08
N ALA A 172 1.42 -3.11 -11.53
CA ALA A 172 1.75 -3.83 -12.75
C ALA A 172 0.55 -4.61 -13.28
N ARG A 173 0.57 -4.97 -14.56
CA ARG A 173 -0.38 -5.96 -15.10
C ARG A 173 -0.33 -7.30 -14.36
N SER A 174 0.87 -7.77 -14.01
CA SER A 174 1.06 -9.03 -13.28
C SER A 174 2.40 -9.07 -12.56
N PHE A 175 2.46 -9.84 -11.48
CA PHE A 175 3.66 -10.03 -10.67
C PHE A 175 4.07 -11.50 -10.65
N LEU A 176 5.37 -11.76 -10.44
CA LEU A 176 5.87 -13.11 -10.13
C LEU A 176 5.51 -13.49 -8.69
N TYR A 177 5.58 -14.79 -8.40
CA TYR A 177 5.35 -15.27 -7.05
C TYR A 177 6.40 -14.68 -6.09
N HIS A 178 5.92 -14.06 -5.01
CA HIS A 178 6.67 -13.30 -4.01
C HIS A 178 7.35 -12.01 -4.49
N GLN A 179 7.21 -11.60 -5.75
CA GLN A 179 7.95 -10.47 -6.31
C GLN A 179 7.85 -9.20 -5.47
N VAL A 180 6.64 -8.78 -5.10
CA VAL A 180 6.43 -7.54 -4.33
C VAL A 180 7.16 -7.60 -2.98
N ARG A 181 7.12 -8.73 -2.28
CA ARG A 181 7.78 -8.90 -0.97
C ARG A 181 9.30 -8.94 -1.08
N LEU A 182 9.83 -9.47 -2.18
CA LEU A 182 11.26 -9.46 -2.48
C LEU A 182 11.75 -8.05 -2.83
N LEU A 183 10.99 -7.31 -3.63
CA LEU A 183 11.26 -5.90 -3.93
C LEU A 183 11.27 -5.07 -2.64
N VAL A 184 10.25 -5.21 -1.79
CA VAL A 184 10.17 -4.51 -0.50
C VAL A 184 11.33 -4.89 0.43
N GLY A 185 11.74 -6.15 0.45
CA GLY A 185 12.91 -6.60 1.22
C GLY A 185 14.20 -5.89 0.80
N ALA A 186 14.43 -5.75 -0.51
CA ALA A 186 15.57 -5.00 -1.04
C ALA A 186 15.46 -3.50 -0.73
N LEU A 187 14.27 -2.91 -0.84
CA LEU A 187 14.05 -1.51 -0.45
C LEU A 187 14.32 -1.28 1.03
N LYS A 188 13.89 -2.18 1.92
CA LYS A 188 14.26 -2.10 3.36
C LYS A 188 15.76 -2.13 3.54
N ALA A 189 16.46 -3.07 2.89
CA ALA A 189 17.91 -3.20 3.00
C ALA A 189 18.64 -1.94 2.51
N VAL A 190 18.13 -1.29 1.45
CA VAL A 190 18.63 0.03 1.03
C VAL A 190 18.35 1.10 2.08
N GLY A 191 17.13 1.14 2.63
CA GLY A 191 16.74 2.12 3.64
C GLY A 191 17.52 1.99 4.95
N THR A 192 17.97 0.79 5.33
CA THR A 192 18.84 0.57 6.49
C THR A 192 20.33 0.71 6.19
N GLY A 193 20.71 0.90 4.92
CA GLY A 193 22.10 1.01 4.49
C GLY A 193 22.84 -0.33 4.33
N ASP A 194 22.14 -1.47 4.48
CA ASP A 194 22.69 -2.81 4.24
C ASP A 194 22.97 -3.06 2.75
N LEU A 195 22.26 -2.35 1.86
CA LEU A 195 22.52 -2.28 0.43
C LEU A 195 22.65 -0.83 -0.01
N THR A 196 23.53 -0.60 -0.98
CA THR A 196 23.58 0.69 -1.67
C THR A 196 22.65 0.69 -2.89
N VAL A 197 22.27 1.88 -3.36
CA VAL A 197 21.44 2.03 -4.57
C VAL A 197 22.06 1.33 -5.80
N PRO A 198 23.37 1.45 -6.09
CA PRO A 198 24.02 0.66 -7.15
C PRO A 198 23.88 -0.85 -6.99
N ASP A 199 23.80 -1.37 -5.76
CA ASP A 199 23.67 -2.81 -5.51
C ASP A 199 22.34 -3.35 -6.01
N VAL A 200 21.30 -2.53 -5.98
CA VAL A 200 19.98 -2.88 -6.54
C VAL A 200 20.09 -3.17 -8.03
N GLN A 201 20.83 -2.35 -8.77
CA GLN A 201 21.09 -2.59 -10.20
C GLN A 201 21.89 -3.89 -10.38
N ARG A 202 22.94 -4.10 -9.58
CA ARG A 202 23.74 -5.34 -9.62
C ARG A 202 22.89 -6.59 -9.36
N ILE A 203 21.98 -6.54 -8.39
CA ILE A 203 21.06 -7.64 -8.06
C ILE A 203 20.10 -7.89 -9.23
N LEU A 204 19.52 -6.84 -9.80
CA LEU A 204 18.61 -6.95 -10.96
C LEU A 204 19.31 -7.60 -12.15
N ASP A 205 20.54 -7.18 -12.45
CA ASP A 205 21.34 -7.68 -13.57
C ASP A 205 21.85 -9.11 -13.37
N ALA A 206 22.04 -9.53 -12.11
CA ALA A 206 22.50 -10.88 -11.78
C ALA A 206 21.51 -11.98 -12.17
N LYS A 207 20.21 -11.65 -12.30
CA LYS A 207 19.13 -12.56 -12.74
C LYS A 207 19.14 -13.91 -12.02
N THR A 208 19.42 -13.91 -10.71
CA THR A 208 19.55 -15.13 -9.91
C THR A 208 18.76 -15.03 -8.61
N VAL A 209 18.02 -16.09 -8.30
CA VAL A 209 17.10 -16.18 -7.14
C VAL A 209 17.84 -16.03 -5.79
N THR A 210 19.15 -16.29 -5.74
CA THR A 210 19.96 -16.22 -4.51
C THR A 210 20.47 -14.82 -4.19
N ALA A 211 20.35 -13.85 -5.10
CA ALA A 211 20.94 -12.52 -4.93
C ALA A 211 20.07 -11.54 -4.12
N ALA A 212 18.79 -11.84 -3.90
CA ALA A 212 17.88 -10.90 -3.23
C ALA A 212 18.02 -10.91 -1.70
N SER A 213 17.78 -9.74 -1.11
CA SER A 213 17.62 -9.55 0.34
C SER A 213 16.51 -10.45 0.92
N PRO A 214 16.50 -10.66 2.25
CA PRO A 214 15.43 -11.39 2.91
C PRO A 214 14.05 -10.87 2.51
N MET A 215 13.15 -11.80 2.21
CA MET A 215 11.79 -11.49 1.81
C MET A 215 11.03 -10.79 2.93
N ALA A 216 10.42 -9.65 2.64
CA ALA A 216 9.58 -8.93 3.60
C ALA A 216 8.42 -9.82 4.11
N PRO A 217 7.96 -9.70 5.37
CA PRO A 217 6.84 -10.47 5.90
C PRO A 217 5.52 -10.21 5.15
N ALA A 218 4.55 -11.12 5.25
CA ALA A 218 3.29 -11.00 4.51
C ALA A 218 2.30 -9.99 5.12
N CYS A 219 2.37 -9.77 6.44
CA CYS A 219 1.41 -8.95 7.20
C CYS A 219 1.37 -7.47 6.79
N GLY A 220 2.42 -6.96 6.14
CA GLY A 220 2.45 -5.60 5.61
C GLY A 220 1.87 -5.46 4.20
N LEU A 221 1.56 -6.57 3.50
CA LEU A 221 1.17 -6.56 2.09
C LEU A 221 -0.36 -6.55 1.91
N TYR A 222 -0.85 -5.59 1.13
CA TYR A 222 -2.26 -5.42 0.80
C TYR A 222 -2.46 -5.36 -0.71
N LEU A 223 -3.47 -6.07 -1.22
CA LEU A 223 -3.98 -5.81 -2.56
C LEU A 223 -4.89 -4.57 -2.48
N GLY A 224 -4.47 -3.47 -3.08
CA GLY A 224 -5.22 -2.22 -3.07
C GLY A 224 -6.30 -2.18 -4.15
N HIS A 225 -5.89 -2.37 -5.40
CA HIS A 225 -6.79 -2.21 -6.55
C HIS A 225 -6.53 -3.23 -7.64
N VAL A 226 -7.59 -3.59 -8.37
CA VAL A 226 -7.51 -4.32 -9.63
C VAL A 226 -8.31 -3.56 -10.68
N LYS A 227 -7.65 -3.13 -11.75
CA LYS A 227 -8.29 -2.38 -12.83
C LYS A 227 -8.89 -3.32 -13.86
N TYR A 228 -10.11 -3.03 -14.26
CA TYR A 228 -10.83 -3.71 -15.34
C TYR A 228 -11.37 -2.66 -16.31
N ASP A 229 -11.51 -3.03 -17.58
CA ASP A 229 -12.25 -2.24 -18.57
C ASP A 229 -13.72 -2.69 -18.53
N LEU A 230 -14.44 -2.25 -17.49
CA LEU A 230 -15.88 -2.48 -17.37
C LEU A 230 -16.64 -1.30 -17.97
N PRO A 231 -17.82 -1.54 -18.59
CA PRO A 231 -18.70 -0.45 -18.98
C PRO A 231 -19.09 0.37 -17.73
N PRO A 232 -19.35 1.69 -17.88
CA PRO A 232 -19.80 2.51 -16.77
C PRO A 232 -21.08 1.93 -16.15
N PRO A 233 -21.27 2.07 -14.83
CA PRO A 233 -22.51 1.62 -14.20
C PRO A 233 -23.70 2.32 -14.86
N PRO A 234 -24.84 1.64 -15.04
CA PRO A 234 -26.04 2.28 -15.55
C PRO A 234 -26.40 3.46 -14.64
N GLN A 235 -26.61 4.65 -15.23
CA GLN A 235 -27.07 5.79 -14.46
C GLN A 235 -28.47 5.44 -13.95
N THR A 236 -28.66 5.45 -12.63
CA THR A 236 -29.98 5.40 -12.02
C THR A 236 -30.69 6.69 -12.44
N GLU A 237 -31.58 6.61 -13.44
CA GLU A 237 -32.52 7.67 -13.69
C GLU A 237 -33.29 7.91 -12.39
N GLY A 238 -33.13 9.12 -11.84
CA GLY A 238 -33.84 9.55 -10.66
C GLY A 238 -35.33 9.40 -10.93
N SER A 239 -35.97 8.49 -10.21
CA SER A 239 -37.40 8.50 -10.06
C SER A 239 -37.78 9.76 -9.27
N GLU A 240 -37.89 10.89 -9.95
CA GLU A 240 -38.82 11.95 -9.57
C GLU A 240 -40.22 11.32 -9.57
N LYS A 241 -40.61 10.76 -8.42
CA LYS A 241 -42.03 10.63 -8.12
C LYS A 241 -42.51 11.98 -7.61
N THR A 242 -43.03 12.77 -8.55
CA THR A 242 -43.90 13.90 -8.31
C THR A 242 -45.18 13.41 -7.61
N ILE A 243 -45.41 13.97 -6.42
CA ILE A 243 -46.61 14.01 -5.55
C ILE A 243 -46.98 12.71 -4.82
#